data_AF-A0A535WZC4-F1
#
_entry.id   AF-A0A535WZC4-F1
#
_cell.length_a   1.000
_cell.length_b   1.000
_cell.length_c   1.000
_cell.angle_alpha   90.00
_cell.angle_beta   90.00
_cell.angle_gamma   90.00
#
_symmetry.space_group_name_H-M   'P 1'
#
loop_
_entity.id
_entity.type
_entity.pdbx_description
1 polymer ?
#
loop_
_entity_poly.entity_id
_entity_poly.type
_entity_poly.pdbx_seq_one_letter_code
_entity_poly.pdbx_strand_id
1 'polypeptide(L)'
;MVIAMGGQPTVADFAAAAGTSRASFYRHFQSRDALFEALEVAPEPGARDRILSAAVEMVGADGLGRLSMDELADRAGVSRATLYRLVPGKAALLTDLIASYSPLEPVSRLLTSRHEAPPAELMPEVARTAYRAVFSGGESRVGLMRALFFEVSGLAPET
;
A
#
# COMPACT_ATOMS: atom_id res chain seq x y z
N MET A 1 19.89 21.75 8.16
CA MET A 1 19.00 21.10 7.17
C MET A 1 17.72 20.71 7.89
N VAL A 2 16.57 21.31 7.57
CA VAL A 2 15.28 21.19 8.31
C VAL A 2 14.79 19.74 8.46
N ILE A 3 15.25 18.85 7.58
CA ILE A 3 14.91 17.42 7.53
C ILE A 3 15.51 16.62 8.71
N ALA A 4 16.48 17.18 9.47
CA ALA A 4 17.17 16.49 10.56
C ALA A 4 16.53 16.69 11.96
N MET A 5 15.45 17.45 12.09
CA MET A 5 14.73 17.61 13.36
C MET A 5 13.82 16.39 13.57
N GLY A 6 13.88 15.74 14.73
CA GLY A 6 13.20 14.47 15.06
C GLY A 6 11.67 14.50 15.15
N GLY A 7 11.00 15.32 14.34
CA GLY A 7 9.55 15.38 14.12
C GLY A 7 9.25 15.83 12.69
N GLN A 8 8.02 15.66 12.21
CA GLN A 8 7.65 16.09 10.85
C GLN A 8 7.76 17.63 10.73
N PRO A 9 8.66 18.19 9.89
CA PRO A 9 8.80 19.63 9.77
C PRO A 9 7.58 20.27 9.10
N THR A 10 7.15 21.41 9.63
CA THR A 10 6.01 22.19 9.14
C THR A 10 6.42 23.15 8.02
N VAL A 11 5.43 23.64 7.25
CA VAL A 11 5.66 24.72 6.27
C VAL A 11 6.28 25.96 6.91
N ALA A 12 5.97 26.25 8.18
CA ALA A 12 6.56 27.36 8.91
C ALA A 12 8.06 27.14 9.15
N ASP A 13 8.48 25.91 9.48
CA ASP A 13 9.88 25.55 9.68
C ASP A 13 10.68 25.69 8.38
N PHE A 14 10.10 25.24 7.26
CA PHE A 14 10.69 25.42 5.93
C PHE A 14 10.81 26.90 5.54
N ALA A 15 9.74 27.68 5.74
CA ALA A 15 9.74 29.11 5.43
C ALA A 15 10.79 29.85 6.25
N ALA A 16 10.85 29.61 7.57
CA ALA A 16 11.82 30.20 8.47
C ALA A 16 13.25 29.84 8.08
N ALA A 17 13.53 28.57 7.78
CA ALA A 17 14.86 28.12 7.38
C ALA A 17 15.30 28.65 6.00
N ALA A 18 14.36 28.87 5.09
CA ALA A 18 14.62 29.47 3.79
C ALA A 18 14.73 31.02 3.85
N GLY A 19 14.52 31.63 5.01
CA GLY A 19 14.46 33.09 5.15
C GLY A 19 13.26 33.72 4.42
N THR A 20 12.17 32.97 4.25
CA THR A 20 10.97 33.39 3.52
C THR A 20 9.73 33.41 4.42
N SER A 21 8.63 33.99 3.92
CA SER A 21 7.34 33.93 4.60
C SER A 21 6.51 32.72 4.14
N ARG A 22 5.60 32.24 5.00
CA ARG A 22 4.57 31.26 4.61
C ARG A 22 3.79 31.67 3.36
N ALA A 23 3.51 32.97 3.18
CA ALA A 23 2.82 33.47 2.00
C ALA A 23 3.67 33.37 0.72
N SER A 24 4.99 33.55 0.82
CA SER A 24 5.90 33.26 -0.30
C SER A 24 6.03 31.76 -0.57
N PHE A 25 6.00 30.92 0.46
CA PHE A 25 5.93 29.47 0.28
C PHE A 25 4.70 29.06 -0.53
N TYR A 26 3.49 29.43 -0.08
CA TYR A 26 2.24 29.05 -0.75
C TYR A 26 2.08 29.64 -2.16
N ARG A 27 2.83 30.70 -2.50
CA ARG A 27 2.92 31.23 -3.87
C ARG A 27 3.66 30.28 -4.83
N HIS A 28 4.66 29.56 -4.34
CA HIS A 28 5.49 28.67 -5.16
C HIS A 28 5.05 27.20 -5.04
N PHE A 29 4.56 26.81 -3.88
CA PHE A 29 4.16 25.43 -3.57
C PHE A 29 2.77 25.44 -2.95
N GLN A 30 1.80 24.87 -3.66
CA GLN A 30 0.40 24.84 -3.23
C GLN A 30 0.21 23.97 -1.97
N SER A 31 1.17 23.11 -1.65
CA SER A 31 1.18 22.27 -0.46
C SER A 31 2.61 21.92 -0.04
N ARG A 32 2.75 21.38 1.18
CA ARG A 32 3.99 20.75 1.65
C ARG A 32 4.41 19.60 0.73
N ASP A 33 3.45 18.90 0.16
CA ASP A 33 3.66 17.75 -0.73
C ASP A 33 4.28 18.20 -2.06
N ALA A 34 3.79 19.30 -2.63
CA ALA A 34 4.35 19.92 -3.81
C ALA A 34 5.82 20.37 -3.61
N LEU A 35 6.18 20.80 -2.40
CA LEU A 35 7.59 21.07 -2.06
C LEU A 35 8.42 19.79 -2.11
N PHE A 36 7.95 18.68 -1.52
CA PHE A 36 8.70 17.42 -1.53
C PHE A 36 8.80 16.78 -2.91
N GLU A 37 7.79 16.96 -3.76
CA GLU A 37 7.85 16.59 -5.18
C GLU A 37 8.91 17.41 -5.92
N ALA A 38 8.90 18.74 -5.76
CA ALA A 38 9.87 19.62 -6.40
C ALA A 38 11.31 19.41 -5.92
N LEU A 39 11.48 18.93 -4.69
CA LEU A 39 12.78 18.58 -4.13
C LEU A 39 13.27 17.17 -4.53
N GLU A 40 12.50 16.43 -5.35
CA GLU A 40 12.77 15.04 -5.75
C GLU A 40 13.18 14.14 -4.57
N VAL A 41 12.69 14.41 -3.36
CA VAL A 41 13.08 13.63 -2.18
C VAL A 41 12.49 12.25 -2.34
N ALA A 42 13.35 11.28 -2.66
CA ALA A 42 12.97 9.88 -2.77
C ALA A 42 12.28 9.46 -1.46
N PRO A 43 11.20 8.66 -1.52
CA PRO A 43 10.61 8.10 -0.32
C PRO A 43 11.69 7.37 0.50
N GLU A 44 11.61 7.49 1.83
CA GLU A 44 12.48 6.73 2.74
C GLU A 44 12.48 5.24 2.36
N PRO A 45 13.64 4.57 2.38
CA PRO A 45 13.72 3.13 2.13
C PRO A 45 12.70 2.34 2.98
N GLY A 46 12.01 1.40 2.35
CA GLY A 46 10.99 0.57 3.01
C GLY A 46 9.67 1.29 3.34
N ALA A 47 9.48 2.55 2.94
CA ALA A 47 8.20 3.25 3.14
C ALA A 47 7.03 2.48 2.50
N ARG A 48 7.23 1.95 1.29
CA ARG A 48 6.21 1.15 0.59
C ARG A 48 5.86 -0.12 1.37
N ASP A 49 6.86 -0.82 1.90
CA ASP A 49 6.63 -2.06 2.66
C ASP A 49 5.87 -1.78 3.96
N ARG A 50 6.19 -0.68 4.65
CA ARG A 50 5.42 -0.25 5.84
C ARG A 50 3.98 0.10 5.51
N ILE A 51 3.75 0.79 4.39
CA ILE A 51 2.39 1.09 3.89
C ILE A 51 1.62 -0.21 3.64
N LEU A 52 2.21 -1.16 2.92
CA LEU A 52 1.55 -2.42 2.61
C LEU A 52 1.29 -3.26 3.86
N SER A 53 2.25 -3.34 4.80
CA SER A 53 2.07 -4.05 6.07
C SER A 53 0.92 -3.47 6.89
N ALA A 54 0.88 -2.14 7.07
CA ALA A 54 -0.19 -1.46 7.77
C ALA A 54 -1.56 -1.66 7.08
N ALA A 55 -1.57 -1.65 5.75
CA ALA A 55 -2.79 -1.89 4.98
C ALA A 55 -3.29 -3.34 5.14
N VAL A 56 -2.41 -4.35 5.18
CA VAL A 56 -2.80 -5.75 5.42
C VAL A 56 -3.53 -5.89 6.75
N GLU A 57 -3.02 -5.27 7.82
CA GLU A 57 -3.64 -5.28 9.14
C GLU A 57 -5.02 -4.59 9.13
N MET A 58 -5.08 -3.37 8.62
CA MET A 58 -6.32 -2.57 8.58
C MET A 58 -7.41 -3.22 7.73
N VAL A 59 -7.05 -3.70 6.53
CA VAL A 59 -7.99 -4.39 5.63
C VAL A 59 -8.43 -5.71 6.24
N GLY A 60 -7.52 -6.45 6.90
CA GLY A 60 -7.85 -7.71 7.55
C GLY A 60 -8.85 -7.56 8.70
N ALA A 61 -8.79 -6.43 9.43
CA ALA A 61 -9.69 -6.10 10.53
C ALA A 61 -11.05 -5.59 10.04
N ASP A 62 -11.06 -4.55 9.22
CA ASP A 62 -12.26 -3.74 8.92
C ASP A 62 -12.70 -3.76 7.44
N GLY A 63 -11.90 -4.35 6.57
CA GLY A 63 -12.10 -4.34 5.12
C GLY A 63 -11.59 -3.07 4.42
N LEU A 64 -11.51 -3.12 3.09
CA LEU A 64 -10.99 -2.01 2.28
C LEU A 64 -11.95 -0.81 2.23
N GLY A 65 -13.26 -1.05 2.17
CA GLY A 65 -14.28 0.00 2.20
C GLY A 65 -14.14 0.97 3.37
N ARG A 66 -13.78 0.47 4.57
CA ARG A 66 -13.65 1.30 5.80
C ARG A 66 -12.26 1.92 5.99
N LEU A 67 -11.24 1.47 5.26
CA LEU A 67 -9.87 1.98 5.37
C LEU A 67 -9.82 3.49 5.06
N SER A 68 -9.16 4.28 5.91
CA SER A 68 -8.82 5.68 5.60
C SER A 68 -7.39 5.76 5.09
N MET A 69 -7.16 6.48 3.99
CA MET A 69 -5.80 6.73 3.48
C MET A 69 -4.97 7.55 4.48
N ASP A 70 -5.61 8.48 5.19
CA ASP A 70 -4.91 9.31 6.18
C ASP A 70 -4.46 8.48 7.38
N GLU A 71 -5.34 7.63 7.91
CA GLU A 71 -4.99 6.71 9.01
C GLU A 71 -3.94 5.68 8.59
N LEU A 72 -3.95 5.26 7.32
CA LEU A 72 -2.94 4.38 6.76
C LEU A 72 -1.56 5.07 6.73
N ALA A 73 -1.51 6.35 6.32
CA ALA A 73 -0.27 7.13 6.33
C ALA A 73 0.32 7.22 7.75
N ASP A 74 -0.54 7.55 8.72
CA ASP A 74 -0.16 7.68 10.13
C ASP A 74 0.38 6.35 10.67
N ARG A 75 -0.30 5.24 10.41
CA ARG A 75 0.10 3.90 10.89
C ARG A 75 1.38 3.39 10.24
N ALA A 76 1.59 3.71 8.96
CA ALA A 76 2.81 3.38 8.26
C ALA A 76 4.00 4.31 8.61
N GLY A 77 3.75 5.36 9.39
CA GLY A 77 4.75 6.35 9.77
C GLY A 77 5.26 7.16 8.56
N VAL A 78 4.39 7.42 7.58
CA VAL A 78 4.72 8.19 6.37
C VAL A 78 3.86 9.43 6.27
N SER A 79 4.29 10.43 5.49
CA SER A 79 3.44 11.58 5.22
C SER A 79 2.34 11.24 4.20
N ARG A 80 1.23 12.00 4.20
CA ARG A 80 0.17 11.88 3.19
C ARG A 80 0.73 12.00 1.76
N ALA A 81 1.61 12.98 1.52
CA ALA A 81 2.37 13.12 0.27
C ALA A 81 2.99 11.80 -0.17
N THR A 82 3.74 11.19 0.74
CA THR A 82 4.50 9.98 0.48
C THR A 82 3.58 8.82 0.18
N LEU A 83 2.48 8.70 0.94
CA LEU A 83 1.47 7.67 0.69
C LEU A 83 0.83 7.85 -0.68
N TYR A 84 0.28 9.02 -1.00
CA TYR A 84 -0.40 9.24 -2.27
C TYR A 84 0.53 9.14 -3.48
N ARG A 85 1.81 9.50 -3.32
CA ARG A 85 2.84 9.30 -4.36
C ARG A 85 3.17 7.83 -4.58
N LEU A 86 3.23 7.02 -3.52
CA LEU A 86 3.58 5.59 -3.62
C LEU A 86 2.38 4.70 -3.97
N VAL A 87 1.20 5.08 -3.49
CA VAL A 87 -0.05 4.32 -3.58
C VAL A 87 -1.20 5.32 -3.78
N PRO A 88 -1.51 5.70 -5.05
CA PRO A 88 -2.49 6.73 -5.35
C PRO A 88 -3.93 6.22 -5.17
N GLY A 89 -4.36 6.15 -3.91
CA GLY A 89 -5.72 5.78 -3.52
C GLY A 89 -5.97 4.29 -3.34
N LYS A 90 -7.21 3.96 -2.95
CA LYS A 90 -7.61 2.59 -2.56
C LYS A 90 -7.53 1.57 -3.69
N ALA A 91 -7.79 1.97 -4.94
CA ALA A 91 -7.71 1.06 -6.09
C ALA A 91 -6.27 0.62 -6.38
N ALA A 92 -5.31 1.55 -6.30
CA ALA A 92 -3.90 1.23 -6.40
C ALA A 92 -3.46 0.36 -5.21
N LEU A 93 -3.91 0.70 -4.00
CA LEU A 93 -3.63 -0.10 -2.80
C LEU A 93 -4.15 -1.53 -2.94
N LEU A 94 -5.38 -1.72 -3.42
CA LEU A 94 -5.97 -3.03 -3.64
C LEU A 94 -5.14 -3.85 -4.63
N THR A 95 -4.78 -3.25 -5.77
CA THR A 95 -3.94 -3.89 -6.78
C THR A 95 -2.61 -4.35 -6.17
N ASP A 96 -1.97 -3.49 -5.39
CA ASP A 96 -0.70 -3.78 -4.73
C ASP A 96 -0.85 -4.91 -3.69
N LEU A 97 -1.90 -4.88 -2.88
CA LEU A 97 -2.19 -5.93 -1.90
C LEU A 97 -2.43 -7.29 -2.58
N ILE A 98 -3.15 -7.31 -3.70
CA ILE A 98 -3.36 -8.52 -4.48
C ILE A 98 -2.02 -9.01 -5.04
N ALA A 99 -1.26 -8.14 -5.70
CA ALA A 99 0.02 -8.52 -6.31
C ALA A 99 1.04 -9.04 -5.29
N SER A 100 1.08 -8.45 -4.10
CA SER A 100 2.06 -8.79 -3.06
C SER A 100 1.65 -9.97 -2.18
N TYR A 101 0.36 -10.16 -1.90
CA TYR A 101 -0.09 -11.11 -0.88
C TYR A 101 -1.10 -12.15 -1.37
N SER A 102 -1.71 -11.98 -2.54
CA SER A 102 -2.69 -12.93 -3.06
C SER A 102 -2.03 -14.23 -3.55
N PRO A 103 -2.64 -15.41 -3.34
CA PRO A 103 -2.21 -16.63 -4.00
C PRO A 103 -2.48 -16.62 -5.50
N LEU A 104 -3.31 -15.69 -6.00
CA LEU A 104 -3.82 -15.73 -7.37
C LEU A 104 -2.70 -15.73 -8.42
N GLU A 105 -1.72 -14.85 -8.30
CA GLU A 105 -0.64 -14.77 -9.28
C GLU A 105 0.26 -16.02 -9.28
N PRO A 106 0.79 -16.49 -8.13
CA PRO A 106 1.51 -17.76 -8.06
C PRO A 106 0.70 -18.97 -8.56
N VAL A 107 -0.59 -19.05 -8.21
CA VAL A 107 -1.49 -20.13 -8.64
C VAL A 107 -1.76 -20.05 -10.13
N SER A 108 -2.08 -18.87 -10.66
CA SER A 108 -2.33 -18.64 -12.09
C SER A 108 -1.12 -19.04 -12.93
N ARG A 109 0.09 -18.66 -12.48
CA ARG A 109 1.35 -19.05 -13.11
C ARG A 109 1.52 -20.57 -13.12
N LEU A 110 1.25 -21.24 -11.99
CA LEU A 110 1.33 -22.69 -11.89
C LEU A 110 0.35 -23.36 -12.87
N LEU A 111 -0.92 -22.96 -12.86
CA LEU A 111 -1.96 -23.48 -13.74
C LEU A 111 -1.59 -23.31 -15.23
N THR A 112 -1.07 -22.13 -15.60
CA THR A 112 -0.67 -21.83 -16.99
C THR A 112 0.54 -22.67 -17.40
N SER A 113 1.56 -22.75 -16.54
CA SER A 113 2.81 -23.46 -16.83
C SER A 113 2.66 -24.98 -16.92
N ARG A 114 1.64 -25.55 -16.27
CA ARG A 114 1.38 -26.99 -16.20
C ARG A 114 -0.05 -27.33 -16.63
N HIS A 115 -0.57 -26.61 -17.61
CA HIS A 115 -1.97 -26.76 -18.07
C HIS A 115 -2.27 -28.16 -18.64
N GLU A 116 -1.26 -28.91 -19.08
CA GLU A 116 -1.41 -30.30 -19.56
C GLU A 116 -1.37 -31.36 -18.44
N ALA A 117 -0.96 -30.98 -17.22
CA ALA A 117 -0.84 -31.94 -16.12
C ALA A 117 -2.24 -32.42 -15.65
N PRO A 118 -2.39 -33.70 -15.29
CA PRO A 118 -3.64 -34.21 -14.73
C PRO A 118 -4.03 -33.43 -13.46
N PRO A 119 -5.32 -33.17 -13.21
CA PRO A 119 -5.77 -32.48 -11.99
C PRO A 119 -5.29 -33.15 -10.70
N ALA A 120 -5.18 -34.48 -10.69
CA ALA A 120 -4.68 -35.23 -9.53
C ALA A 120 -3.24 -34.85 -9.12
N GLU A 121 -2.42 -34.40 -10.08
CA GLU A 121 -1.04 -33.95 -9.85
C GLU A 121 -0.97 -32.44 -9.60
N LEU A 122 -1.79 -31.66 -10.32
CA LEU A 122 -1.79 -30.21 -10.27
C LEU A 122 -2.45 -29.64 -9.01
N MET A 123 -3.60 -30.19 -8.59
CA MET A 123 -4.38 -29.66 -7.47
C MET A 123 -3.62 -29.66 -6.13
N PRO A 124 -2.83 -30.68 -5.77
CA PRO A 124 -1.99 -30.63 -4.57
C PRO A 124 -0.94 -29.50 -4.61
N GLU A 125 -0.37 -29.20 -5.78
CA GLU A 125 0.58 -28.09 -5.93
C GLU A 125 -0.11 -26.72 -5.84
N VAL A 126 -1.32 -26.59 -6.41
CA VAL A 126 -2.16 -25.39 -6.26
C VAL A 126 -2.47 -25.17 -4.78
N ALA A 127 -2.94 -26.20 -4.07
CA ALA A 127 -3.25 -26.11 -2.64
C ALA A 127 -2.03 -25.68 -1.81
N ARG A 128 -0.85 -26.27 -2.07
CA ARG A 128 0.40 -25.91 -1.38
C ARG A 128 0.83 -24.47 -1.68
N THR A 129 0.69 -24.04 -2.94
CA THR A 129 1.03 -22.68 -3.36
C THR A 129 0.12 -21.66 -2.70
N ALA A 130 -1.19 -21.92 -2.69
CA ALA A 130 -2.17 -21.09 -2.01
C ALA A 130 -1.92 -21.03 -0.50
N TYR A 131 -1.68 -22.19 0.14
CA TYR A 131 -1.38 -22.28 1.56
C TYR A 131 -0.13 -21.45 1.93
N ARG A 132 0.95 -21.55 1.15
CA ARG A 132 2.16 -20.77 1.40
C ARG A 132 1.93 -19.27 1.26
N ALA A 133 1.14 -18.82 0.29
CA ALA A 133 0.82 -17.40 0.17
C ALA A 133 0.02 -16.88 1.38
N VAL A 134 -0.96 -17.65 1.86
CA VAL A 134 -1.88 -17.25 2.95
C VAL A 134 -1.25 -17.38 4.35
N PHE A 135 -0.41 -18.40 4.58
CA PHE A 135 0.05 -18.81 5.92
C PHE A 135 1.59 -18.75 6.12
N SER A 136 2.35 -18.15 5.20
CA SER A 136 3.81 -18.04 5.34
C SER A 136 4.24 -17.00 6.39
N GLY A 137 5.28 -17.35 7.16
CA GLY A 137 5.98 -16.41 8.05
C GLY A 137 5.45 -16.33 9.48
N GLY A 138 4.52 -17.21 9.89
CA GLY A 138 3.97 -17.23 11.26
C GLY A 138 2.77 -16.32 11.49
N GLU A 139 2.44 -15.45 10.52
CA GLU A 139 1.27 -14.58 10.54
C GLU A 139 0.21 -15.07 9.56
N SER A 140 -1.04 -15.19 10.01
CA SER A 140 -2.16 -15.61 9.17
C SER A 140 -2.74 -14.40 8.43
N ARG A 141 -2.72 -14.44 7.10
CA ARG A 141 -3.33 -13.38 6.25
C ARG A 141 -4.79 -13.67 5.91
N VAL A 142 -5.45 -14.54 6.66
CA VAL A 142 -6.84 -14.95 6.41
C VAL A 142 -7.80 -13.76 6.47
N GLY A 143 -7.59 -12.80 7.36
CA GLY A 143 -8.40 -11.57 7.44
C GLY A 143 -8.36 -10.80 6.13
N LEU A 144 -7.16 -10.57 5.58
CA LEU A 144 -6.97 -9.93 4.28
C LEU A 144 -7.66 -10.71 3.16
N MET A 145 -7.46 -12.03 3.09
CA MET A 145 -8.08 -12.87 2.04
C MET A 145 -9.60 -12.80 2.08
N ARG A 146 -10.17 -12.86 3.29
CA ARG A 146 -11.61 -12.72 3.50
C ARG A 146 -12.09 -11.36 2.99
N ALA A 147 -11.40 -10.28 3.36
CA ALA A 147 -11.75 -8.92 2.92
C ALA A 147 -11.66 -8.75 1.40
N LEU A 148 -10.56 -9.22 0.79
CA LEU A 148 -10.37 -9.18 -0.67
C LEU A 148 -11.44 -10.00 -1.40
N PHE A 149 -11.78 -11.18 -0.88
CA PHE A 149 -12.83 -12.01 -1.46
C PHE A 149 -14.18 -11.29 -1.47
N PHE A 150 -14.56 -10.64 -0.36
CA PHE A 150 -15.80 -9.88 -0.27
C PHE A 150 -15.82 -8.65 -1.19
N GLU A 151 -14.70 -7.93 -1.33
CA GLU A 151 -14.62 -6.79 -2.26
C GLU A 151 -14.73 -7.25 -3.72
N VAL A 152 -14.01 -8.30 -4.12
CA VAL A 152 -14.08 -8.83 -5.49
C VAL A 152 -15.45 -9.40 -5.83
N SER A 153 -16.10 -10.07 -4.88
CA SER A 153 -17.46 -10.62 -5.10
C SER A 153 -18.57 -9.57 -4.96
N GLY A 154 -18.29 -8.44 -4.31
CA GLY A 154 -19.18 -7.28 -4.22
C GLY A 154 -19.15 -6.36 -5.45
N LEU A 155 -18.12 -6.48 -6.30
CA LEU A 155 -18.06 -5.85 -7.62
C LEU A 155 -19.00 -6.58 -8.60
N ALA A 156 -20.31 -6.49 -8.38
CA ALA A 156 -21.25 -6.77 -9.46
C ALA A 156 -21.02 -5.73 -10.57
N PRO A 157 -20.92 -6.13 -11.86
CA PRO A 157 -21.02 -5.15 -12.92
C PRO A 157 -22.38 -4.47 -12.78
N GLU A 158 -22.42 -3.15 -12.71
CA GLU A 158 -23.67 -2.42 -12.86
C GLU A 158 -24.24 -2.78 -14.24
N THR A 159 -25.23 -3.67 -14.27
CA THR A 159 -26.00 -4.06 -15.46
C THR A 159 -27.09 -3.05 -15.75
#